data_AF-A0A9E0KU69-F1
#
_entry.id   AF-A0A9E0KU69-F1
#
_cell.length_a   1.000
_cell.length_b   1.000
_cell.length_c   1.000
_cell.angle_alpha   90.00
_cell.angle_beta   90.00
_cell.angle_gamma   90.00
#
_symmetry.space_group_name_H-M   'P 1'
#
loop_
_entity.id
_entity.type
_entity.pdbx_description
1 polymer ?
#
loop_
_entity_poly.entity_id
_entity_poly.type
_entity_poly.pdbx_seq_one_letter_code
_entity_poly.pdbx_strand_id
1 'polypeptide(L)'
;IRPGKNTADYLDFILTRLTVIGAAYLSFVCILPEFLISQYKVPFYFGGTSLLIVVSVTMDTVAQIHSHLIAHQYEGLIKKSRLRGRR
;
A
#
# COMPACT_ATOMS: atom_id res chain seq x y z
N ILE A 1 -6.74 16.55 20.30
CA ILE A 1 -7.65 16.75 19.14
C ILE A 1 -9.06 16.43 19.63
N ARG A 2 -9.94 17.43 19.73
CA ARG A 2 -11.34 17.18 20.10
C ARG A 2 -12.06 16.64 18.86
N PRO A 3 -12.71 15.47 18.93
CA PRO A 3 -13.42 14.91 17.79
C PRO A 3 -14.49 15.89 17.32
N GLY A 4 -14.55 16.14 16.01
CA GLY A 4 -15.46 17.12 15.41
C GLY A 4 -15.02 17.56 14.00
N LYS A 5 -15.78 18.50 13.42
CA LYS A 5 -15.60 19.03 12.04
C LYS A 5 -14.15 19.45 11.75
N ASN A 6 -13.52 20.17 12.68
CA ASN A 6 -12.14 20.65 12.51
C ASN A 6 -11.10 19.52 12.39
N THR A 7 -11.37 18.32 12.90
CA THR A 7 -10.47 17.16 12.73
C THR A 7 -10.67 16.52 11.34
N ALA A 8 -11.91 16.48 10.86
CA ALA A 8 -12.23 15.96 9.54
C ALA A 8 -11.62 16.85 8.44
N ASP A 9 -11.76 18.17 8.55
CA ASP A 9 -11.19 19.13 7.58
C ASP A 9 -9.66 19.02 7.48
N TYR A 10 -9.00 18.77 8.62
CA TYR A 10 -7.56 18.57 8.66
C TYR A 10 -7.15 17.23 8.02
N LEU A 11 -7.91 16.15 8.26
CA LEU A 11 -7.67 14.85 7.62
C LEU A 11 -7.90 14.93 6.11
N ASP A 12 -8.96 15.58 5.65
CA ASP A 12 -9.27 15.76 4.22
C ASP A 12 -8.17 16.55 3.50
N PHE A 13 -7.65 17.61 4.13
CA PHE A 13 -6.53 18.37 3.58
C PHE A 13 -5.28 17.50 3.38
N ILE A 14 -4.97 16.63 4.35
CA ILE A 14 -3.82 15.72 4.25
C ILE A 14 -4.07 14.65 3.20
N LEU A 15 -5.24 14.00 3.23
CA LEU A 15 -5.61 12.94 2.30
C LEU A 15 -5.59 13.44 0.86
N THR A 16 -6.07 14.65 0.61
CA THR A 16 -6.06 15.25 -0.73
C THR A 16 -4.64 15.40 -1.27
N ARG A 17 -3.68 15.87 -0.46
CA ARG A 17 -2.28 15.99 -0.91
C ARG A 17 -1.62 14.62 -1.15
N LEU A 18 -1.88 13.67 -0.26
CA LEU A 18 -1.37 12.31 -0.39
C LEU A 18 -1.91 11.61 -1.63
N THR A 19 -3.20 11.73 -1.88
CA THR A 19 -3.87 11.14 -3.05
C THR A 19 -3.43 11.79 -4.36
N VAL A 20 -3.22 13.10 -4.40
CA VAL A 20 -2.72 13.79 -5.61
C VAL A 20 -1.31 13.29 -5.98
N ILE A 21 -0.41 13.13 -5.01
CA ILE A 21 0.93 12.57 -5.26
C ILE A 21 0.83 11.09 -5.67
N GLY A 22 -0.03 10.31 -5.01
CA GLY A 22 -0.27 8.91 -5.35
C GLY A 22 -0.83 8.73 -6.77
N ALA A 23 -1.78 9.56 -7.18
CA ALA A 23 -2.35 9.55 -8.53
C ALA A 23 -1.31 9.92 -9.59
N ALA A 24 -0.44 10.90 -9.32
CA ALA A 24 0.67 11.24 -10.20
C ALA A 24 1.66 10.08 -10.36
N TYR A 25 1.97 9.36 -9.27
CA TYR A 25 2.82 8.16 -9.34
C TYR A 25 2.18 7.04 -10.17
N LEU A 26 0.91 6.71 -9.91
CA LEU A 26 0.20 5.65 -10.63
C LEU A 26 0.09 5.95 -12.13
N SER A 27 -0.24 7.18 -12.50
CA SER A 27 -0.29 7.60 -13.90
C SER A 27 1.07 7.48 -14.60
N PHE A 28 2.17 7.82 -13.93
CA PHE A 28 3.52 7.63 -14.48
C PHE A 28 3.86 6.14 -14.70
N VAL A 29 3.54 5.27 -13.72
CA VAL A 29 3.76 3.82 -13.81
C VAL A 29 2.96 3.20 -14.95
N CYS A 30 1.74 3.67 -15.21
CA CYS A 30 0.91 3.18 -16.32
C CYS A 30 1.43 3.62 -17.70
N ILE A 31 1.98 4.83 -17.83
CA ILE A 31 2.51 5.35 -19.11
C ILE A 31 3.84 4.69 -19.49
N LEU A 32 4.64 4.28 -18.50
CA LEU A 32 5.96 3.66 -18.70
C LEU A 32 5.94 2.46 -19.67
N PRO A 33 5.11 1.41 -19.50
CA PRO A 33 5.07 0.29 -20.43
C PRO A 33 4.58 0.68 -21.84
N GLU A 34 3.62 1.59 -21.93
CA GLU A 34 3.10 2.08 -23.22
C GLU A 34 4.18 2.82 -24.01
N PHE A 35 5.01 3.62 -23.34
CA PHE A 35 6.15 4.31 -23.93
C PHE A 35 7.25 3.35 -24.41
N LEU A 36 7.58 2.32 -23.61
CA LEU A 36 8.61 1.33 -23.98
C LEU A 36 8.20 0.49 -25.19
N ILE A 37 6.93 0.08 -25.29
CA ILE A 37 6.42 -0.72 -26.41
C ILE A 37 6.45 0.10 -27.71
N SER A 38 6.08 1.38 -27.63
CA SER A 38 6.04 2.28 -28.79
C SER A 38 7.43 2.51 -29.42
N GLN A 39 8.46 2.75 -28.60
CA GLN A 39 9.79 3.11 -29.12
C GLN A 39 10.70 1.91 -29.43
N TYR A 40 10.65 0.84 -28.64
CA TYR A 40 11.62 -0.25 -28.77
C TYR A 40 11.11 -1.44 -29.60
N LYS A 41 9.81 -1.51 -29.95
CA LYS A 41 9.18 -2.58 -30.77
C LYS A 41 9.57 -4.02 -30.37
N VAL A 42 10.06 -4.23 -29.15
CA VAL A 42 10.38 -5.56 -28.65
C VAL A 42 9.06 -6.19 -28.22
N PRO A 43 8.69 -7.39 -28.72
CA PRO A 43 7.52 -8.10 -28.23
C PRO A 43 7.80 -8.49 -26.78
N PHE A 44 7.40 -7.61 -25.87
CA PHE A 44 7.51 -7.86 -24.44
C PHE A 44 6.52 -9.00 -24.15
N TYR A 45 7.03 -10.23 -24.04
CA TYR A 45 6.26 -11.40 -23.58
C TYR A 45 5.63 -11.13 -22.20
N PHE A 46 6.17 -10.15 -21.48
CA PHE A 46 5.59 -9.51 -20.31
C PHE A 46 4.84 -8.20 -20.66
N GLY A 47 3.76 -8.26 -21.45
CA GLY A 47 2.94 -7.08 -21.78
C GLY A 47 2.35 -6.36 -20.55
N GLY A 48 1.72 -5.19 -20.76
CA GLY A 48 1.19 -4.34 -19.69
C GLY A 48 0.33 -5.08 -18.66
N THR A 49 -0.46 -6.08 -19.09
CA THR A 49 -1.27 -6.93 -18.22
C THR A 49 -0.43 -7.79 -17.26
N SER A 50 0.69 -8.35 -17.73
CA SER A 50 1.57 -9.17 -16.88
C SER A 50 2.32 -8.31 -15.86
N LEU A 51 2.71 -7.09 -16.22
CA LEU A 51 3.31 -6.13 -15.29
C LEU A 51 2.31 -5.75 -14.19
N LEU A 52 1.06 -5.48 -14.56
CA LEU A 52 -0.02 -5.22 -13.60
C LEU A 52 -0.23 -6.41 -12.66
N ILE A 53 -0.26 -7.65 -13.18
CA ILE A 53 -0.41 -8.87 -12.36
C ILE A 53 0.78 -9.04 -11.39
N VAL A 54 2.02 -8.84 -11.84
CA VAL A 54 3.20 -8.99 -10.99
C VAL A 54 3.19 -7.99 -9.85
N VAL A 55 2.89 -6.72 -10.14
CA VAL A 55 2.84 -5.67 -9.11
C VAL A 55 1.69 -5.90 -8.13
N SER A 56 0.49 -6.25 -8.63
CA SER A 56 -0.68 -6.48 -7.77
C SER A 56 -0.47 -7.67 -6.84
N VAL A 57 -0.07 -8.83 -7.40
CA VAL A 57 0.16 -10.05 -6.61
C VAL A 57 1.30 -9.86 -5.63
N THR A 58 2.38 -9.15 -6.00
CA THR A 58 3.48 -8.88 -5.06
C THR A 58 3.00 -8.02 -3.89
N MET A 59 2.22 -6.96 -4.13
CA MET A 59 1.67 -6.14 -3.05
C MET A 59 0.70 -6.92 -2.16
N ASP A 60 -0.16 -7.75 -2.74
CA ASP A 60 -1.07 -8.62 -1.98
C ASP A 60 -0.28 -9.61 -1.11
N THR A 61 0.77 -10.21 -1.65
CA THR A 61 1.62 -11.17 -0.93
C THR A 61 2.35 -10.49 0.23
N VAL A 62 2.92 -9.30 0.01
CA VAL A 62 3.58 -8.51 1.05
C VAL A 62 2.58 -8.13 2.14
N ALA A 63 1.37 -7.67 1.79
CA ALA A 63 0.34 -7.31 2.76
C ALA A 63 -0.11 -8.51 3.62
N GLN A 64 -0.22 -9.69 3.03
CA GLN A 64 -0.54 -10.93 3.74
C GLN A 64 0.58 -11.33 4.72
N ILE A 65 1.85 -11.26 4.29
CA ILE A 65 3.01 -11.53 5.16
C ILE A 65 3.03 -10.57 6.36
N HIS A 66 2.86 -9.27 6.12
CA HIS A 66 2.81 -8.26 7.17
C HIS A 66 1.67 -8.52 8.17
N SER A 67 0.48 -8.92 7.68
CA SER A 67 -0.66 -9.24 8.53
C SER A 67 -0.39 -10.44 9.45
N HIS A 68 0.27 -11.48 8.95
CA HIS A 68 0.66 -12.64 9.75
C HIS A 68 1.75 -12.32 10.79
N LEU A 69 2.73 -11.48 10.43
CA LEU A 69 3.75 -10.99 11.37
C LEU A 69 3.15 -10.13 12.50
N ILE A 70 2.21 -9.24 12.17
CA ILE A 70 1.52 -8.39 13.17
C ILE A 70 0.70 -9.26 14.12
N ALA A 71 0.03 -10.31 13.63
CA ALA A 71 -0.71 -11.24 14.49
C ALA A 71 0.20 -11.92 15.54
N HIS A 72 1.40 -12.35 15.16
CA HIS A 72 2.37 -12.91 16.11
C HIS A 72 2.89 -11.88 17.13
N GLN A 73 3.08 -10.62 16.74
CA GLN A 73 3.45 -9.56 17.67
C GLN A 73 2.32 -9.19 18.63
N TYR A 74 1.06 -9.28 18.20
CA TYR A 74 -0.12 -9.11 19.06
C TYR A 74 -0.23 -10.19 20.13
N GLU A 75 0.00 -11.47 19.80
CA GLU A 75 0.03 -12.55 20.79
C GLU A 75 1.11 -12.33 21.87
N GLY A 76 2.28 -11.85 21.48
CA GLY A 76 3.38 -11.51 22.39
C GLY A 76 3.03 -10.36 23.35
N LEU A 77 2.38 -9.30 22.86
CA LEU A 77 1.95 -8.15 23.68
C LEU A 77 0.79 -8.51 24.62
N ILE A 78 -0.18 -9.31 24.16
CA ILE A 78 -1.31 -9.77 24.99
C ILE A 78 -0.82 -10.72 26.08
N LYS A 79 0.09 -11.67 25.77
CA LYS A 79 0.67 -12.58 26.77
C LYS A 79 1.48 -11.85 27.83
N LYS A 80 2.25 -10.82 27.46
CA LYS A 80 3.00 -9.96 28.40
C LYS A 80 2.09 -9.12 29.29
N SER A 81 0.98 -8.63 28.76
CA SER A 81 -0.06 -7.92 29.52
C SER A 81 -0.69 -8.81 30.61
N ARG A 82 -1.04 -10.05 30.26
CA ARG A 82 -1.70 -11.00 31.19
C ARG A 82 -0.81 -11.45 32.35
N LEU A 83 0.52 -11.44 32.17
CA LEU A 83 1.50 -11.79 33.22
C LEU A 83 1.69 -10.68 34.26
N ARG A 84 1.36 -9.41 33.94
CA ARG A 84 1.55 -8.27 34.83
C ARG A 84 0.36 -7.99 35.77
N GLY A 85 -0.77 -8.69 35.57
CA GLY A 85 -1.97 -8.58 36.41
C GLY A 85 -2.06 -9.60 37.55
N ARG A 86 -1.01 -10.38 37.83
CA ARG A 86 -1.01 -11.43 38.86
C ARG A 86 -0.05 -11.15 40.03
N ARG A 87 0.11 -9.88 40.40
CA ARG A 87 0.66 -9.46 41.70
C ARG A 87 -0.33 -8.55 42.38
#